data_AF-A0A376MKK2-F1
#
_entry.id   AF-A0A376MKK2-F1
#
_cell.length_a   1.000
_cell.length_b   1.000
_cell.length_c   1.000
_cell.angle_alpha   90.00
_cell.angle_beta   90.00
_cell.angle_gamma   90.00
#
_symmetry.space_group_name_H-M   'P 1'
#
loop_
_entity.id
_entity.type
_entity.pdbx_description
1 polymer ?
#
loop_
_entity_poly.entity_id
_entity_poly.type
_entity_poly.pdbx_seq_one_letter_code
_entity_poly.pdbx_strand_id
1 'polypeptide(L)'
;MVAQLQAEQGVEKVNYLSREDALGEFRNWSGFGGALDMLEENPLPAVAVVIPKLDFQGTESLNTLRDRITQINGIDECGWMTAGLPVWRR
;
A
#
# COMPACT_ATOMS: atom_id res chain seq x y z
N MET A 1 11.92 -5.67 -6.97
CA MET A 1 10.57 -5.40 -6.42
C MET A 1 9.90 -4.19 -7.07
N VAL A 2 10.30 -2.94 -6.80
CA VAL A 2 9.62 -1.73 -7.33
C VAL A 2 9.52 -1.71 -8.86
N ALA A 3 10.60 -2.06 -9.56
CA ALA A 3 10.60 -2.14 -11.03
C ALA A 3 9.65 -3.21 -11.59
N GLN A 4 9.41 -4.30 -10.85
CA GLN A 4 8.47 -5.35 -11.27
C GLN A 4 7.03 -4.89 -11.09
N LEU A 5 6.73 -4.24 -9.96
CA LEU A 5 5.43 -3.60 -9.73
C LEU A 5 5.13 -2.56 -10.81
N GLN A 6 6.12 -1.74 -11.18
CA GLN A 6 5.93 -0.72 -12.21
C GLN A 6 5.78 -1.32 -13.62
N ALA A 7 6.29 -2.53 -13.84
CA ALA A 7 6.14 -3.25 -15.09
C ALA A 7 4.81 -4.00 -15.21
N GLU A 8 4.03 -4.13 -14.13
CA GLU A 8 2.73 -4.80 -14.16
C GLU A 8 1.73 -4.04 -15.02
N GLN A 9 0.93 -4.81 -15.78
CA GLN A 9 -0.12 -4.23 -16.60
C GLN A 9 -1.21 -3.64 -15.71
N GLY A 10 -1.48 -2.35 -15.92
CA GLY A 10 -2.46 -1.61 -15.14
C GLY A 10 -1.87 -0.74 -14.05
N VAL A 11 -0.56 -0.81 -13.80
CA VAL A 11 0.13 0.10 -12.89
C VAL A 11 0.49 1.39 -13.63
N GLU A 12 0.07 2.52 -13.06
CA GLU A 12 0.45 3.85 -13.53
C GLU A 12 1.74 4.30 -12.88
N LYS A 13 1.83 4.13 -11.55
CA LYS A 13 2.95 4.61 -10.76
C LYS A 13 3.16 3.73 -9.54
N VAL A 14 4.42 3.55 -9.14
CA VAL A 14 4.79 2.91 -7.88
C VAL A 14 5.57 3.90 -7.04
N ASN A 15 5.04 4.24 -5.87
CA ASN A 15 5.74 5.05 -4.88
C ASN A 15 6.32 4.11 -3.83
N TYR A 16 7.64 4.00 -3.79
CA TYR A 16 8.33 3.30 -2.72
C TYR A 16 8.57 4.28 -1.57
N LEU A 17 7.99 3.96 -0.42
CA LEU A 17 8.17 4.69 0.82
C LEU A 17 9.15 3.90 1.70
N SER A 18 10.33 4.48 1.90
CA SER A 18 11.28 4.01 2.90
C SER A 18 10.65 4.08 4.29
N ARG A 19 11.18 3.36 5.28
CA ARG A 19 10.65 3.40 6.66
C ARG A 19 10.50 4.82 7.19
N GLU A 20 11.46 5.68 6.89
CA GLU A 20 11.47 7.10 7.29
C GLU A 20 10.37 7.90 6.60
N ASP A 21 10.20 7.75 5.28
CA ASP A 21 9.14 8.42 4.50
C ASP A 21 7.74 7.88 4.83
N ALA A 22 7.62 6.57 5.04
CA ALA A 22 6.36 5.91 5.36
C ALA A 22 5.80 6.45 6.67
N LEU A 23 6.65 6.74 7.67
CA LEU A 23 6.21 7.33 8.93
C LEU A 23 5.61 8.74 8.75
N GLY A 24 6.20 9.54 7.87
CA GLY A 24 5.68 10.87 7.51
C GLY A 24 4.36 10.82 6.75
N GLU A 25 4.27 9.96 5.73
CA GLU A 25 3.05 9.77 4.93
C GLU A 25 1.93 9.11 5.76
N PHE A 26 2.23 8.15 6.63
CA PHE A 26 1.25 7.50 7.51
C PHE A 26 0.69 8.48 8.55
N ARG A 27 1.54 9.38 9.09
CA ARG A 27 1.06 10.52 9.90
C ARG A 27 0.10 11.40 9.11
N ASN A 28 0.40 11.68 7.85
CA ASN A 28 -0.39 12.57 7.00
C ASN A 28 -1.72 11.92 6.55
N TRP A 29 -1.72 10.62 6.25
CA TRP A 29 -2.87 9.93 5.65
C TRP A 29 -3.85 9.39 6.69
N SER A 30 -3.35 8.81 7.79
CA SER A 30 -4.19 8.02 8.68
C SER A 30 -4.74 8.83 9.86
N GLY A 31 -4.22 10.02 10.14
CA GLY A 31 -4.53 10.72 11.41
C GLY A 31 -4.04 9.95 12.64
N PHE A 32 -3.23 8.90 12.44
CA PHE A 32 -2.64 8.01 13.45
C PHE A 32 -1.45 8.66 14.19
N GLY A 33 -1.33 9.98 14.17
CA GLY A 33 -0.21 10.72 14.78
C GLY A 33 -0.01 10.41 16.27
N GLY A 34 -1.10 10.14 17.00
CA GLY A 34 -1.03 9.79 18.43
C GLY A 34 -0.63 8.35 18.74
N ALA A 35 -0.91 7.39 17.85
CA ALA A 35 -0.51 5.99 18.05
C ALA A 35 0.97 5.78 17.71
N LEU A 36 1.49 6.53 16.74
CA LEU A 36 2.90 6.49 16.32
C LEU A 36 3.85 7.14 17.34
N ASP A 37 3.38 8.09 18.14
CA ASP A 37 4.20 8.78 19.16
C ASP A 37 4.52 7.87 20.38
N MET A 38 3.74 6.80 20.58
CA MET A 38 3.96 5.82 21.64
C MET A 38 4.92 4.69 21.25
N LEU A 39 5.44 4.70 20.02
CA LEU A 39 6.35 3.68 19.50
C LEU A 39 7.79 4.20 19.54
N GLU A 40 8.60 3.64 20.45
CA GLU A 40 10.03 3.99 20.61
C GLU A 40 10.87 3.64 19.38
N GLU A 41 10.43 2.67 18.57
CA GLU A 41 11.09 2.21 17.35
C GLU A 41 10.11 2.30 16.17
N ASN A 42 10.58 2.69 14.99
CA ASN A 42 9.74 2.79 13.79
C ASN A 42 9.22 1.39 13.41
N PRO A 43 7.94 1.08 13.66
CA PRO A 43 7.41 -0.26 13.49
C PRO A 43 6.95 -0.49 12.05
N LEU A 44 6.99 0.54 11.20
CA LEU A 44 6.50 0.46 9.84
C LEU A 44 7.59 -0.17 8.96
N PRO A 45 7.27 -1.29 8.27
CA PRO A 45 8.14 -1.78 7.21
C PRO A 45 8.18 -0.77 6.05
N ALA A 46 9.14 -0.90 5.15
CA ALA A 46 9.11 -0.12 3.92
C ALA A 46 7.88 -0.53 3.08
N VAL A 47 7.11 0.44 2.59
CA VAL A 47 5.84 0.21 1.90
C VAL A 47 5.97 0.62 0.44
N ALA A 48 5.43 -0.18 -0.48
CA ALA A 48 5.30 0.20 -1.88
C ALA A 48 3.84 0.50 -2.20
N VAL A 49 3.51 1.76 -2.45
CA VAL A 49 2.17 2.20 -2.85
C VAL A 49 2.07 2.10 -4.37
N VAL A 50 1.17 1.25 -4.84
CA VAL A 50 0.91 1.04 -6.26
C VAL A 50 -0.34 1.81 -6.66
N ILE A 51 -0.19 2.74 -7.61
CA ILE A 51 -1.28 3.53 -8.17
C ILE A 51 -1.67 2.86 -9.50
N PRO A 52 -2.85 2.24 -9.59
CA PRO A 52 -3.35 1.71 -10.85
C PRO A 52 -3.76 2.85 -11.79
N LYS A 53 -3.70 2.61 -13.10
CA LYS A 53 -4.18 3.54 -14.13
C LYS A 53 -5.68 3.80 -13.95
N LEU A 54 -6.16 4.98 -14.31
CA LEU A 54 -7.59 5.32 -14.28
C LEU A 54 -8.46 4.34 -15.08
N ASP A 55 -7.98 3.88 -16.24
CA ASP A 55 -8.64 2.85 -17.05
C ASP A 55 -8.59 1.45 -16.42
N PHE A 56 -7.83 1.27 -15.34
CA PHE A 56 -7.56 0.01 -14.67
C PHE A 56 -8.12 -0.04 -13.25
N GLN A 57 -9.28 0.59 -13.05
CA GLN A 57 -10.00 0.64 -11.77
C GLN A 57 -11.16 -0.36 -11.65
N GLY A 58 -11.35 -1.23 -12.65
CA GLY A 58 -12.34 -2.30 -12.58
C GLY A 58 -12.04 -3.28 -11.44
N THR A 59 -13.05 -3.66 -10.66
CA THR A 59 -12.91 -4.57 -9.51
C THR A 59 -12.18 -5.86 -9.87
N GLU A 60 -12.41 -6.42 -11.06
CA GLU A 60 -11.76 -7.65 -11.52
C GLU A 60 -10.28 -7.43 -11.89
N SER A 61 -9.97 -6.32 -12.56
CA SER A 61 -8.61 -5.90 -12.91
C SER A 61 -7.77 -5.63 -11.66
N LEU A 62 -8.38 -4.97 -10.66
CA LEU A 62 -7.80 -4.71 -9.36
C LEU A 62 -7.52 -6.00 -8.59
N ASN A 63 -8.48 -6.93 -8.53
CA ASN A 63 -8.26 -8.23 -7.90
C ASN A 63 -7.15 -9.03 -8.60
N THR A 64 -7.10 -9.00 -9.92
CA THR A 64 -6.03 -9.64 -10.72
C THR A 64 -4.67 -9.02 -10.44
N LEU A 65 -4.60 -7.68 -10.37
CA LEU A 65 -3.38 -6.96 -10.05
C LEU A 65 -2.91 -7.31 -8.64
N ARG A 66 -3.82 -7.33 -7.65
CA ARG A 66 -3.52 -7.74 -6.28
C ARG A 66 -2.93 -9.15 -6.23
N ASP A 67 -3.57 -10.10 -6.90
CA ASP A 67 -3.11 -11.50 -6.93
C ASP A 67 -1.69 -11.61 -7.49
N ARG A 68 -1.41 -10.95 -8.61
CA ARG A 68 -0.06 -10.91 -9.20
C ARG A 68 0.97 -10.27 -8.28
N ILE A 69 0.62 -9.15 -7.64
CA ILE A 69 1.47 -8.45 -6.69
C ILE A 69 1.81 -9.37 -5.51
N THR A 70 0.83 -10.09 -4.95
CA THR A 70 1.07 -11.03 -3.84
C THR A 70 1.97 -12.21 -4.21
N GLN A 71 2.13 -12.52 -5.50
CA GLN A 71 3.03 -13.58 -5.97
C GLN A 71 4.49 -13.08 -6.14
N ILE A 72 4.77 -11.79 -5.99
CA ILE A 72 6.13 -11.25 -6.13
C ILE A 72 6.95 -11.55 -4.87
N ASN A 73 8.07 -12.25 -5.04
CA ASN A 73 9.03 -12.51 -3.96
C ASN A 73 9.48 -11.20 -3.29
N GLY A 74 9.27 -11.11 -1.98
CA GLY A 74 9.59 -9.94 -1.16
C GLY A 74 8.38 -9.10 -0.73
N ILE A 75 7.17 -9.45 -1.19
CA ILE A 75 5.93 -8.87 -0.69
C ILE A 75 5.38 -9.75 0.42
N ASP A 76 5.32 -9.18 1.63
CA ASP A 76 4.81 -9.86 2.83
C ASP A 76 3.28 -9.76 2.90
N GLU A 77 2.74 -8.56 2.61
CA GLU A 77 1.30 -8.31 2.62
C GLU A 77 0.89 -7.33 1.50
N CYS A 78 -0.27 -7.56 0.89
CA CYS A 78 -0.87 -6.66 -0.10
C CYS A 78 -2.33 -6.39 0.28
N GLY A 79 -2.63 -5.14 0.61
CA GLY A 79 -3.96 -4.69 1.01
C GLY A 79 -4.46 -3.52 0.18
N TRP A 80 -5.79 -3.39 0.08
CA TRP A 80 -6.42 -2.18 -0.46
C TRP A 80 -6.40 -1.10 0.61
N MET A 81 -5.87 0.07 0.27
CA MET A 81 -5.91 1.22 1.18
C MET A 81 -7.31 1.84 1.13
N THR A 82 -8.19 1.42 2.04
CA THR A 82 -9.53 1.98 2.17
C THR A 82 -9.48 3.20 3.09
N ALA A 83 -9.74 4.39 2.54
CA ALA A 83 -9.86 5.60 3.34
C ALA A 83 -11.18 5.59 4.13
N GLY A 84 -11.17 5.11 5.38
CA GLY A 84 -12.14 5.44 6.43
C GLY A 84 -13.41 4.59 6.57
N LEU A 85 -13.45 3.83 7.70
CA LEU A 85 -14.61 3.28 8.45
C LEU A 85 -15.27 1.96 7.95
N PRO A 86 -15.95 1.19 8.83
CA PRO A 86 -15.38 0.12 9.65
C PRO A 86 -15.99 -1.24 9.27
N VAL A 87 -15.15 -2.25 9.00
CA VAL A 87 -15.66 -3.63 8.83
C VAL A 87 -15.86 -4.28 10.20
N TRP A 88 -16.94 -3.90 10.88
CA TRP A 88 -17.64 -4.83 11.76
C TRP A 88 -18.80 -5.40 10.97
N ARG A 89 -18.65 -6.63 10.47
CA ARG A 89 -19.80 -7.45 10.05
C ARG A 89 -19.77 -8.79 10.80
N ARG A 90 -20.63 -8.80 11.81
CA ARG A 90 -21.12 -9.87 12.69
C ARG A 90 -20.20 -10.28 13.85
#